data_AF-A0A839I1M3-F1
#
_entry.id   AF-A0A839I1M3-F1
#
_cell.length_a   1.000
_cell.length_b   1.000
_cell.length_c   1.000
_cell.angle_alpha   90.00
_cell.angle_beta   90.00
_cell.angle_gamma   90.00
#
_symmetry.space_group_name_H-M   'P 1'
#
loop_
_entity.id
_entity.type
_entity.pdbx_description
1 polymer ?
#
loop_
_entity_poly.entity_id
_entity_poly.type
_entity_poly.pdbx_seq_one_letter_code
_entity_poly.pdbx_strand_id
1 'polypeptide(L)'
;MKVISFNINGLRARLHQLQAIIDKHNPDVIGLQEIKVHNDMFPVEAVEAMGYNVYFHGQKAHYGVAMLCKKEPISVQYGFDTDTEEHQKRMIMTTHERDDGSKVTVMNGYFPQGDSIKHETKFPYKRQFYKDLMIHLNTHHTNDEELIIMGDINISPIDADIGIGEPNAKRWLRTGKCSFQPEEREWLQALKDWGFEDTFRNLHPEVTDQFSWFDYRSKGFVDNRGLRIDVVMATPSLAGKCTEAGIDYELRAIEKPSDHAPIWSTFK
;
A
#
# COMPACT_ATOMS: atom_id res chain seq x y z
N MET A 1 -14.43 0.15 -11.08
CA MET A 1 -13.75 -0.51 -9.95
C MET A 1 -13.08 0.55 -9.08
N LYS A 2 -13.42 0.64 -7.79
CA LYS A 2 -12.71 1.47 -6.80
C LYS A 2 -11.88 0.59 -5.89
N VAL A 3 -10.60 0.91 -5.75
CA VAL A 3 -9.67 0.24 -4.83
C VAL A 3 -9.24 1.19 -3.73
N ILE A 4 -9.04 0.66 -2.52
CA ILE A 4 -8.50 1.40 -1.38
C ILE A 4 -7.29 0.65 -0.84
N SER A 5 -6.24 1.39 -0.52
CA SER A 5 -5.12 0.90 0.28
C SER A 5 -5.05 1.64 1.60
N PHE A 6 -4.89 0.91 2.70
CA PHE A 6 -4.81 1.51 4.02
C PHE A 6 -3.92 0.70 4.96
N ASN A 7 -2.79 1.29 5.36
CA ASN A 7 -2.04 0.79 6.50
C ASN A 7 -2.84 1.11 7.78
N ILE A 8 -3.49 0.09 8.32
CA ILE A 8 -4.39 0.22 9.45
C ILE A 8 -3.65 0.24 10.79
N ASN A 9 -2.36 -0.12 10.83
CA ASN A 9 -1.54 -0.15 12.05
C ASN A 9 -2.24 -0.90 13.22
N GLY A 10 -2.77 -2.09 12.93
CA GLY A 10 -3.51 -2.93 13.88
C GLY A 10 -5.02 -2.89 13.67
N LEU A 11 -5.53 -3.92 12.97
CA LEU A 11 -6.93 -4.03 12.55
C LEU A 11 -7.92 -4.05 13.73
N ARG A 12 -7.68 -4.91 14.73
CA ARG A 12 -8.63 -5.09 15.86
C ARG A 12 -8.88 -3.82 16.68
N ALA A 13 -7.90 -2.90 16.70
CA ALA A 13 -8.05 -1.62 17.40
C ALA A 13 -8.80 -0.57 16.56
N ARG A 14 -9.02 -0.83 15.27
CA ARG A 14 -9.46 0.15 14.26
C ARG A 14 -10.54 -0.36 13.32
N LEU A 15 -11.34 -1.32 13.76
CA LEU A 15 -12.54 -1.76 13.01
C LEU A 15 -13.48 -0.59 12.70
N HIS A 16 -13.53 0.44 13.57
CA HIS A 16 -14.30 1.65 13.32
C HIS A 16 -13.78 2.45 12.11
N GLN A 17 -12.46 2.49 11.88
CA GLN A 17 -11.90 3.15 10.70
C GLN A 17 -12.20 2.36 9.44
N LEU A 18 -12.12 1.03 9.50
CA LEU A 18 -12.49 0.16 8.38
C LEU A 18 -13.96 0.35 8.00
N GLN A 19 -14.87 0.35 8.98
CA GLN A 19 -16.28 0.64 8.74
C GLN A 19 -16.47 2.03 8.09
N ALA A 20 -15.81 3.06 8.62
CA ALA A 20 -15.90 4.42 8.06
C ALA A 20 -15.40 4.52 6.61
N ILE A 21 -14.37 3.75 6.24
CA ILE A 21 -13.90 3.62 4.86
C ILE A 21 -15.03 3.02 3.98
N ILE A 22 -15.64 1.93 4.44
CA ILE A 22 -16.71 1.23 3.71
C ILE A 22 -17.92 2.15 3.53
N ASP A 23 -18.36 2.82 4.59
CA ASP A 23 -19.51 3.73 4.56
C ASP A 23 -19.30 4.91 3.61
N LYS A 24 -18.10 5.49 3.60
CA LYS A 24 -17.78 6.67 2.79
C LYS A 24 -17.50 6.32 1.32
N HIS A 25 -16.74 5.26 1.06
CA HIS A 25 -16.21 4.99 -0.28
C HIS A 25 -16.87 3.80 -0.98
N ASN A 26 -17.48 2.90 -0.23
CA ASN A 26 -18.11 1.67 -0.75
C ASN A 26 -17.26 0.89 -1.77
N PRO A 27 -15.94 0.71 -1.53
CA PRO A 27 -14.99 0.24 -2.54
C PRO A 27 -15.24 -1.21 -2.98
N ASP A 28 -14.72 -1.58 -4.15
CA ASP A 28 -14.78 -2.96 -4.63
C ASP A 28 -13.72 -3.84 -3.96
N VAL A 29 -12.53 -3.28 -3.74
CA VAL A 29 -11.38 -3.96 -3.12
C VAL A 29 -10.71 -3.04 -2.08
N ILE A 30 -10.41 -3.56 -0.89
CA ILE A 30 -9.63 -2.88 0.15
C ILE A 30 -8.40 -3.72 0.48
N GLY A 31 -7.21 -3.17 0.29
CA GLY A 31 -5.97 -3.72 0.82
C GLY A 31 -5.63 -3.09 2.16
N LEU A 32 -5.48 -3.92 3.17
CA LEU A 32 -4.97 -3.52 4.47
C LEU A 32 -3.53 -3.96 4.66
N GLN A 33 -2.71 -3.09 5.24
CA GLN A 33 -1.35 -3.38 5.66
C GLN A 33 -1.22 -3.23 7.18
N GLU A 34 -0.21 -3.89 7.73
CA GLU A 34 0.11 -3.85 9.17
C GLU A 34 -1.09 -4.26 10.05
N ILE A 35 -1.81 -5.32 9.65
CA ILE A 35 -2.99 -5.80 10.40
C ILE A 35 -2.66 -6.24 11.84
N LYS A 36 -1.40 -6.65 12.11
CA LYS A 36 -0.86 -7.06 13.43
C LYS A 36 -1.69 -8.14 14.14
N VAL A 37 -2.24 -9.07 13.37
CA VAL A 37 -3.13 -10.11 13.86
C VAL A 37 -2.65 -11.47 13.38
N HIS A 38 -2.58 -12.42 14.30
CA HIS A 38 -2.39 -13.83 13.98
C HIS A 38 -3.63 -14.36 13.26
N ASN A 39 -3.46 -15.27 12.30
CA ASN A 39 -4.57 -15.78 11.49
C ASN A 39 -5.76 -16.28 12.32
N ASP A 40 -5.51 -17.08 13.36
CA ASP A 40 -6.56 -17.59 14.25
C ASP A 40 -7.34 -16.53 15.04
N MET A 41 -6.82 -15.30 15.11
CA MET A 41 -7.43 -14.17 15.81
C MET A 41 -7.96 -13.10 14.85
N PHE A 42 -7.99 -13.40 13.55
CA PHE A 42 -8.53 -12.49 12.54
C PHE A 42 -10.04 -12.32 12.73
N PRO A 43 -10.56 -11.08 12.76
CA PRO A 43 -11.99 -10.83 13.01
C PRO A 43 -12.83 -11.07 11.74
N VAL A 44 -12.85 -12.31 11.24
CA VAL A 44 -13.53 -12.69 9.99
C VAL A 44 -15.01 -12.30 10.00
N GLU A 45 -15.74 -12.73 11.02
CA GLU A 45 -17.18 -12.45 11.17
C GLU A 45 -17.49 -10.95 11.15
N ALA A 46 -16.63 -10.13 11.75
CA ALA A 46 -16.81 -8.68 11.76
C ALA A 46 -16.65 -8.07 10.37
N VAL A 47 -15.71 -8.59 9.56
CA VAL A 47 -15.50 -8.13 8.18
C VAL A 47 -16.60 -8.64 7.25
N GLU A 48 -17.03 -9.89 7.40
CA GLU A 48 -18.14 -10.45 6.64
C GLU A 48 -19.45 -9.71 6.93
N ALA A 49 -19.68 -9.33 8.19
CA ALA A 49 -20.82 -8.48 8.57
C ALA A 49 -20.78 -7.08 7.91
N MET A 50 -19.62 -6.61 7.45
CA MET A 50 -19.47 -5.38 6.66
C MET A 50 -19.74 -5.60 5.16
N GLY A 51 -20.02 -6.84 4.73
CA GLY A 51 -20.35 -7.19 3.34
C GLY A 51 -19.16 -7.48 2.44
N TYR A 52 -18.01 -7.90 3.00
CA TYR A 52 -16.80 -8.23 2.24
C TYR A 52 -16.33 -9.66 2.52
N ASN A 53 -15.87 -10.33 1.47
CA ASN A 53 -15.03 -11.52 1.59
C ASN A 53 -13.64 -11.08 2.04
N VAL A 54 -12.98 -11.84 2.90
CA VAL A 54 -11.67 -11.46 3.44
C VAL A 54 -10.64 -12.55 3.29
N TYR A 55 -9.47 -12.16 2.76
CA TYR A 55 -8.30 -13.00 2.59
C TYR A 55 -7.15 -12.35 3.32
N PHE A 56 -6.42 -13.07 4.15
CA PHE A 56 -5.41 -12.46 5.00
C PHE A 56 -4.19 -13.35 5.16
N HIS A 57 -3.04 -12.71 5.31
CA HIS A 57 -1.75 -13.35 5.53
C HIS A 57 -1.07 -12.64 6.67
N GLY A 58 -1.24 -13.14 7.88
CA GLY A 58 -0.77 -12.51 9.11
C GLY A 58 0.13 -13.41 9.95
N GLN A 59 0.81 -12.79 10.90
CA GLN A 59 1.51 -13.47 12.00
C GLN A 59 1.33 -12.67 13.29
N LYS A 60 1.70 -13.26 14.42
CA LYS A 60 1.50 -12.62 15.73
C LYS A 60 2.31 -11.31 15.85
N ALA A 61 1.66 -10.26 16.35
CA ALA A 61 2.23 -8.96 16.76
C ALA A 61 2.85 -8.06 15.68
N HIS A 62 3.27 -8.61 14.54
CA HIS A 62 3.97 -7.86 13.50
C HIS A 62 3.38 -8.12 12.11
N TYR A 63 3.56 -7.14 11.22
CA TYR A 63 3.26 -7.24 9.78
C TYR A 63 1.79 -7.57 9.49
N GLY A 64 1.59 -8.38 8.45
CA GLY A 64 0.34 -8.91 8.01
C GLY A 64 -0.37 -8.00 7.03
N VAL A 65 -0.98 -8.63 6.04
CA VAL A 65 -1.79 -7.98 5.01
C VAL A 65 -3.15 -8.66 4.92
N ALA A 66 -4.17 -7.92 4.50
CA ALA A 66 -5.48 -8.47 4.18
C ALA A 66 -6.02 -7.84 2.90
N MET A 67 -6.71 -8.64 2.09
CA MET A 67 -7.51 -8.18 0.96
C MET A 67 -8.98 -8.42 1.29
N LEU A 68 -9.78 -7.35 1.27
CA LEU A 68 -11.22 -7.41 1.41
C LEU A 68 -11.84 -7.16 0.05
N CYS A 69 -12.66 -8.10 -0.41
CA CYS A 69 -13.22 -8.10 -1.75
C CYS A 69 -14.74 -8.17 -1.67
N LYS A 70 -15.43 -7.20 -2.26
CA LYS A 70 -16.90 -7.17 -2.27
C LYS A 70 -17.49 -8.34 -3.06
N LYS A 71 -16.87 -8.66 -4.21
CA LYS A 71 -17.10 -9.89 -4.97
C LYS A 71 -15.95 -10.87 -4.69
N GLU A 72 -16.23 -12.16 -4.79
CA GLU A 72 -15.20 -13.19 -4.64
C GLU A 72 -14.19 -13.11 -5.81
N PRO A 73 -12.87 -13.04 -5.55
CA PRO A 73 -11.85 -13.13 -6.59
C PRO A 73 -11.79 -14.53 -7.19
N ILE A 74 -11.39 -14.64 -8.46
CA ILE A 74 -11.21 -15.93 -9.15
C ILE A 74 -9.92 -16.65 -8.74
N SER A 75 -8.97 -15.93 -8.16
CA SER A 75 -7.76 -16.50 -7.56
C SER A 75 -7.22 -15.61 -6.44
N VAL A 76 -6.61 -16.24 -5.45
CA VAL A 76 -5.90 -15.58 -4.34
C VAL A 76 -4.51 -16.21 -4.21
N GLN A 77 -3.48 -15.38 -4.13
CA GLN A 77 -2.10 -15.78 -3.87
C GLN A 77 -1.56 -15.07 -2.63
N TYR A 78 -0.84 -15.80 -1.78
CA TYR A 78 -0.24 -15.30 -0.55
C TYR A 78 1.29 -15.34 -0.66
N GLY A 79 1.93 -14.19 -0.49
CA GLY A 79 3.39 -14.08 -0.66
C GLY A 79 3.86 -14.26 -2.10
N PHE A 80 5.18 -14.33 -2.26
CA PHE A 80 5.84 -14.68 -3.51
C PHE A 80 6.11 -16.19 -3.58
N ASP A 81 6.32 -16.72 -4.79
CA ASP A 81 6.64 -18.14 -5.01
C ASP A 81 7.93 -18.59 -4.29
N THR A 82 8.83 -17.64 -4.02
CA THR A 82 10.08 -17.86 -3.29
C THR A 82 9.93 -17.78 -1.77
N ASP A 83 8.76 -17.37 -1.27
CA ASP A 83 8.54 -17.24 0.17
C ASP A 83 8.49 -18.62 0.86
N THR A 84 9.06 -18.66 2.04
CA THR A 84 9.03 -19.79 2.98
C THR A 84 8.27 -19.39 4.24
N GLU A 85 8.05 -20.32 5.17
CA GLU A 85 7.36 -19.98 6.43
C GLU A 85 8.07 -18.89 7.26
N GLU A 86 9.39 -18.76 7.10
CA GLU A 86 10.21 -17.75 7.77
C GLU A 86 10.07 -16.34 7.17
N HIS A 87 9.53 -16.22 5.95
CA HIS A 87 9.33 -14.93 5.30
C HIS A 87 8.19 -14.15 5.97
N GLN A 88 8.35 -12.83 6.04
CA GLN A 88 7.37 -11.95 6.68
C GLN A 88 6.12 -11.87 5.82
N LYS A 89 4.94 -12.08 6.42
CA LYS A 89 3.66 -12.11 5.71
C LYS A 89 3.27 -10.70 5.24
N ARG A 90 3.68 -10.33 4.02
CA ARG A 90 3.70 -8.93 3.52
C ARG A 90 3.06 -8.71 2.16
N MET A 91 2.66 -9.76 1.45
CA MET A 91 2.05 -9.66 0.13
C MET A 91 0.82 -10.56 0.04
N ILE A 92 -0.25 -10.04 -0.56
CA ILE A 92 -1.42 -10.82 -0.96
C ILE A 92 -1.91 -10.28 -2.31
N MET A 93 -2.23 -11.18 -3.22
CA MET A 93 -2.65 -10.85 -4.58
C MET A 93 -3.99 -11.51 -4.86
N THR A 94 -4.90 -10.78 -5.50
CA THR A 94 -6.21 -11.29 -5.89
C THR A 94 -6.49 -10.93 -7.33
N THR A 95 -6.96 -11.89 -8.13
CA THR A 95 -7.42 -11.63 -9.50
C THR A 95 -8.94 -11.60 -9.53
N HIS A 96 -9.49 -10.59 -10.18
CA HIS A 96 -10.91 -10.33 -10.31
C HIS A 96 -11.31 -10.39 -11.78
N GLU A 97 -12.40 -11.08 -12.08
CA GLU A 97 -12.99 -11.09 -13.42
C GLU A 97 -14.10 -10.04 -13.50
N ARG A 98 -14.11 -9.24 -14.57
CA ARG A 98 -15.16 -8.28 -14.87
C ARG A 98 -16.24 -8.91 -15.73
N ASP A 99 -17.38 -8.23 -15.82
CA ASP A 99 -18.55 -8.73 -16.57
C ASP A 99 -18.27 -8.92 -18.08
N ASP A 100 -17.25 -8.25 -18.63
CA ASP A 100 -16.79 -8.40 -20.03
C ASP A 100 -15.75 -9.53 -20.22
N GLY A 101 -15.44 -10.29 -19.16
CA GLY A 101 -14.43 -11.35 -19.15
C GLY A 101 -12.99 -10.87 -19.01
N SER A 102 -12.74 -9.55 -18.98
CA SER A 102 -11.41 -9.01 -18.68
C SER A 102 -11.04 -9.25 -17.22
N LYS A 103 -9.73 -9.35 -16.94
CA LYS A 103 -9.20 -9.65 -15.61
C LYS A 103 -8.38 -8.50 -15.07
N VAL A 104 -8.48 -8.26 -13.77
CA VAL A 104 -7.64 -7.32 -13.03
C VAL A 104 -6.95 -8.06 -11.89
N THR A 105 -5.64 -7.98 -11.81
CA THR A 105 -4.89 -8.50 -10.66
C THR A 105 -4.52 -7.34 -9.74
N VAL A 106 -4.86 -7.47 -8.46
CA VAL A 106 -4.59 -6.47 -7.43
C VAL A 106 -3.59 -7.05 -6.44
N MET A 107 -2.42 -6.45 -6.34
CA MET A 107 -1.33 -6.81 -5.43
C MET A 107 -1.30 -5.84 -4.26
N ASN A 108 -1.56 -6.33 -3.04
CA ASN A 108 -1.50 -5.57 -1.80
C ASN A 108 -0.22 -5.89 -1.02
N GLY A 109 0.68 -4.91 -0.93
CA GLY A 109 1.99 -5.06 -0.28
C GLY A 109 2.17 -4.20 0.97
N TYR A 110 2.70 -4.78 2.04
CA TYR A 110 3.34 -4.05 3.13
C TYR A 110 4.86 -4.12 2.97
N PHE A 111 5.45 -3.15 2.28
CA PHE A 111 6.87 -3.18 1.96
C PHE A 111 7.71 -2.91 3.21
N PRO A 112 8.90 -3.53 3.35
CA PRO A 112 9.72 -3.29 4.53
C PRO A 112 10.14 -1.82 4.66
N GLN A 113 10.08 -1.27 5.88
CA GLN A 113 10.44 0.14 6.10
C GLN A 113 11.96 0.40 5.92
N GLY A 114 12.81 -0.57 6.27
CA GLY A 114 14.25 -0.53 6.06
C GLY A 114 15.08 0.11 7.18
N ASP A 115 14.47 0.92 8.05
CA ASP A 115 15.06 1.67 9.17
C ASP A 115 16.10 2.70 8.72
N SER A 116 17.28 2.22 8.33
CA SER A 116 18.38 3.00 7.79
C SER A 116 19.18 2.15 6.80
N ILE A 117 19.82 2.78 5.82
CA ILE A 117 20.72 2.13 4.84
C ILE A 117 21.88 1.38 5.50
N LYS A 118 22.20 1.70 6.76
CA LYS A 118 23.25 1.06 7.56
C LYS A 118 22.74 -0.13 8.38
N HIS A 119 21.43 -0.36 8.42
CA HIS A 119 20.86 -1.44 9.23
C HIS A 119 21.17 -2.80 8.60
N GLU A 120 21.82 -3.68 9.37
CA GLU A 120 22.41 -4.93 8.88
C GLU A 120 21.40 -5.93 8.28
N THR A 121 20.17 -5.96 8.80
CA THR A 121 19.13 -6.90 8.33
C THR A 121 17.95 -6.24 7.61
N LYS A 122 17.39 -5.15 8.15
CA LYS A 122 16.16 -4.53 7.62
C LYS A 122 16.32 -3.92 6.23
N PHE A 123 17.43 -3.23 5.96
CA PHE A 123 17.64 -2.60 4.65
C PHE A 123 17.95 -3.62 3.55
N PRO A 124 18.81 -4.64 3.79
CA PRO A 124 18.94 -5.78 2.86
C PRO A 124 17.62 -6.50 2.60
N TYR A 125 16.77 -6.68 3.63
CA TYR A 125 15.45 -7.28 3.44
C TYR A 125 14.52 -6.39 2.59
N LYS A 126 14.55 -5.06 2.77
CA LYS A 126 13.82 -4.12 1.90
C LYS A 126 14.25 -4.26 0.44
N ARG A 127 15.56 -4.27 0.18
CA ARG A 127 16.13 -4.47 -1.16
C ARG A 127 15.67 -5.80 -1.77
N GLN A 128 15.77 -6.88 -1.01
CA GLN A 128 15.38 -8.21 -1.46
C GLN A 128 13.88 -8.27 -1.79
N PHE A 129 13.02 -7.66 -0.97
CA PHE A 129 11.58 -7.63 -1.22
C PHE A 129 11.21 -6.94 -2.55
N TYR A 130 11.85 -5.82 -2.89
CA TYR A 130 11.66 -5.19 -4.21
C TYR A 130 12.18 -6.06 -5.36
N LYS A 131 13.30 -6.77 -5.14
CA LYS A 131 13.83 -7.72 -6.13
C LYS A 131 12.88 -8.89 -6.35
N ASP A 132 12.30 -9.45 -5.29
CA ASP A 132 11.35 -10.57 -5.38
C ASP A 132 10.07 -10.15 -6.11
N LEU A 133 9.58 -8.93 -5.85
CA LEU A 133 8.48 -8.34 -6.62
C LEU A 133 8.82 -8.25 -8.12
N MET A 134 10.02 -7.77 -8.48
CA MET A 134 10.45 -7.71 -9.87
C MET A 134 10.59 -9.10 -10.50
N ILE A 135 11.08 -10.10 -9.75
CA ILE A 135 11.15 -11.49 -10.22
C ILE A 135 9.74 -12.00 -10.49
N HIS A 136 8.80 -11.78 -9.57
CA HIS A 136 7.42 -12.22 -9.72
C HIS A 136 6.77 -11.57 -10.96
N LEU A 137 6.87 -10.25 -11.10
CA LEU A 137 6.35 -9.52 -12.26
C LEU A 137 6.90 -10.05 -13.58
N ASN A 138 8.21 -10.21 -13.71
CA ASN A 138 8.83 -10.70 -14.94
C ASN A 138 8.58 -12.19 -15.24
N THR A 139 8.16 -12.96 -14.24
CA THR A 139 7.92 -14.40 -14.40
C THR A 139 6.47 -14.70 -14.75
N HIS A 140 5.53 -13.95 -14.15
CA HIS A 140 4.10 -14.29 -14.19
C HIS A 140 3.24 -13.28 -14.93
N HIS A 141 3.78 -12.10 -15.25
CA HIS A 141 3.01 -11.01 -15.80
C HIS A 141 3.71 -10.32 -16.97
N THR A 142 2.90 -9.67 -17.80
CA THR A 142 3.34 -8.69 -18.79
C THR A 142 2.70 -7.32 -18.53
N ASN A 143 3.30 -6.25 -19.03
CA ASN A 143 2.87 -4.88 -18.71
C ASN A 143 1.64 -4.41 -19.51
N ASP A 144 1.14 -5.21 -20.44
CA ASP A 144 -0.13 -5.04 -21.15
C ASP A 144 -1.34 -5.56 -20.36
N GLU A 145 -1.12 -6.44 -19.38
CA GLU A 145 -2.16 -6.89 -18.45
C GLU A 145 -2.67 -5.73 -17.58
N GLU A 146 -3.89 -5.84 -17.05
CA GLU A 146 -4.43 -4.88 -16.09
C GLU A 146 -4.04 -5.26 -14.66
N LEU A 147 -2.98 -4.62 -14.14
CA LEU A 147 -2.42 -4.89 -12.83
C LEU A 147 -2.49 -3.63 -11.95
N ILE A 148 -2.71 -3.84 -10.66
CA ILE A 148 -2.59 -2.82 -9.62
C ILE A 148 -1.57 -3.30 -8.61
N ILE A 149 -0.58 -2.46 -8.30
CA ILE A 149 0.22 -2.57 -7.08
C ILE A 149 -0.22 -1.46 -6.14
N MET A 150 -0.69 -1.84 -4.96
CA MET A 150 -1.07 -0.90 -3.92
C MET A 150 -0.51 -1.29 -2.57
N GLY A 151 -0.35 -0.32 -1.69
CA GLY A 151 0.15 -0.57 -0.35
C GLY A 151 1.02 0.54 0.22
N ASP A 152 1.50 0.29 1.44
CA ASP A 152 2.57 1.06 2.06
C ASP A 152 3.91 0.60 1.47
N ILE A 153 4.41 1.35 0.49
CA ILE A 153 5.68 1.08 -0.18
C ILE A 153 6.88 1.57 0.64
N ASN A 154 6.65 2.33 1.73
CA ASN A 154 7.71 2.86 2.58
C ASN A 154 8.78 3.68 1.82
N ILE A 155 8.44 4.22 0.65
CA ILE A 155 9.32 5.06 -0.19
C ILE A 155 8.51 6.26 -0.67
N SER A 156 9.04 7.48 -0.51
CA SER A 156 8.48 8.70 -1.08
C SER A 156 9.00 8.87 -2.52
N PRO A 157 8.14 8.71 -3.54
CA PRO A 157 8.57 8.61 -4.94
C PRO A 157 9.35 9.81 -5.45
N ILE A 158 8.86 11.02 -5.19
CA ILE A 158 9.47 12.28 -5.62
C ILE A 158 9.58 13.28 -4.47
N ASP A 159 10.28 14.40 -4.66
CA ASP A 159 10.48 15.38 -3.59
C ASP A 159 9.18 16.07 -3.16
N ALA A 160 8.22 16.21 -4.09
CA ALA A 160 6.87 16.68 -3.78
C ALA A 160 6.11 15.79 -2.78
N ASP A 161 6.58 14.56 -2.56
CA ASP A 161 6.00 13.61 -1.62
C ASP A 161 6.64 13.73 -0.20
N ILE A 162 7.48 14.74 0.03
CA ILE A 162 8.23 14.96 1.28
C ILE A 162 7.81 16.26 1.98
N GLY A 163 6.90 16.15 2.96
CA GLY A 163 6.37 17.25 3.74
C GLY A 163 7.04 17.50 5.10
N ILE A 164 8.13 16.81 5.43
CA ILE A 164 8.77 16.92 6.75
C ILE A 164 9.66 18.16 6.93
N GLY A 165 9.76 19.00 5.89
CA GLY A 165 10.58 20.21 5.85
C GLY A 165 12.02 19.96 5.41
N GLU A 166 12.59 20.91 4.67
CA GLU A 166 13.92 20.81 4.04
C GLU A 166 15.05 20.45 5.02
N PRO A 167 15.16 21.03 6.23
CA PRO A 167 16.22 20.65 7.17
C PRO A 167 16.13 19.17 7.59
N ASN A 168 14.91 18.64 7.76
CA ASN A 168 14.71 17.23 8.12
C ASN A 168 15.00 16.31 6.94
N ALA A 169 14.55 16.66 5.72
CA ALA A 169 14.85 15.89 4.53
C ALA A 169 16.38 15.75 4.30
N LYS A 170 17.12 16.86 4.35
CA LYS A 170 18.59 16.87 4.27
C LYS A 170 19.23 16.03 5.38
N ARG A 171 18.71 16.11 6.61
CA ARG A 171 19.20 15.30 7.72
C ARG A 171 19.00 13.81 7.45
N TRP A 172 17.81 13.38 7.00
CA TRP A 172 17.51 11.98 6.75
C TRP A 172 18.40 11.40 5.65
N LEU A 173 18.62 12.14 4.55
CA LEU A 173 19.59 11.78 3.52
C LEU A 173 21.00 11.59 4.11
N ARG A 174 21.50 12.60 4.83
CA ARG A 174 22.84 12.56 5.44
C ARG A 174 23.03 11.42 6.44
N THR A 175 22.01 11.12 7.24
CA THR A 175 22.08 10.03 8.24
C THR A 175 21.75 8.67 7.65
N GLY A 176 21.31 8.60 6.40
CA GLY A 176 20.89 7.37 5.75
C GLY A 176 19.59 6.80 6.32
N LYS A 177 18.66 7.63 6.79
CA LYS A 177 17.34 7.18 7.25
C LYS A 177 16.45 6.83 6.04
N CYS A 178 15.84 5.65 6.07
CA CYS A 178 15.02 5.16 4.96
C CYS A 178 13.75 6.00 4.74
N SER A 179 13.40 6.18 3.47
CA SER A 179 12.12 6.58 2.88
C SER A 179 12.35 7.23 1.50
N PHE A 180 13.49 7.87 1.26
CA PHE A 180 13.76 8.59 0.00
C PHE A 180 15.26 8.63 -0.32
N GLN A 181 15.98 7.59 0.07
CA GLN A 181 17.38 7.44 -0.32
C GLN A 181 17.48 7.17 -1.83
N PRO A 182 18.57 7.57 -2.51
CA PRO A 182 18.73 7.34 -3.95
C PRO A 182 18.49 5.88 -4.35
N GLU A 183 19.08 4.93 -3.62
CA GLU A 183 18.91 3.49 -3.87
C GLU A 183 17.45 3.02 -3.72
N GLU A 184 16.69 3.59 -2.78
CA GLU A 184 15.26 3.28 -2.62
C GLU A 184 14.46 3.76 -3.84
N ARG A 185 14.77 4.95 -4.35
CA ARG A 185 14.12 5.49 -5.54
C ARG A 185 14.48 4.74 -6.81
N GLU A 186 15.68 4.15 -6.90
CA GLU A 186 16.06 3.24 -8.01
C GLU A 186 15.14 2.02 -8.08
N TRP A 187 14.77 1.41 -6.94
CA TRP A 187 13.86 0.26 -6.93
C TRP A 187 12.45 0.63 -7.37
N LEU A 188 11.97 1.80 -6.96
CA LEU A 188 10.68 2.29 -7.42
C LEU A 188 10.72 2.68 -8.90
N GLN A 189 11.83 3.24 -9.38
CA GLN A 189 12.01 3.54 -10.80
C GLN A 189 11.98 2.26 -11.63
N ALA A 190 12.57 1.15 -11.16
CA ALA A 190 12.49 -0.14 -11.85
C ALA A 190 11.03 -0.64 -12.03
N LEU A 191 10.14 -0.40 -11.05
CA LEU A 191 8.71 -0.70 -11.21
C LEU A 191 8.05 0.19 -12.27
N LYS A 192 8.41 1.47 -12.31
CA LYS A 192 7.90 2.41 -13.31
C LYS A 192 8.38 2.07 -14.71
N ASP A 193 9.65 1.74 -14.86
CA ASP A 193 10.27 1.33 -16.13
C ASP A 193 9.68 0.00 -16.63
N TRP A 194 9.25 -0.89 -15.72
CA TRP A 194 8.51 -2.09 -16.08
C TRP A 194 7.13 -1.76 -16.69
N GLY A 195 6.49 -0.69 -16.23
CA GLY A 195 5.25 -0.16 -16.82
C GLY A 195 4.25 0.41 -15.80
N PHE A 196 4.56 0.42 -14.50
CA PHE A 196 3.62 0.94 -13.50
C PHE A 196 3.60 2.48 -13.48
N GLU A 197 2.39 3.04 -13.46
CA GLU A 197 2.15 4.47 -13.33
C GLU A 197 1.50 4.80 -11.98
N ASP A 198 1.94 5.88 -11.33
CA ASP A 198 1.39 6.34 -10.05
C ASP A 198 0.08 7.10 -10.30
N THR A 199 -1.05 6.47 -9.96
CA THR A 199 -2.38 6.99 -10.28
C THR A 199 -2.68 8.34 -9.62
N PHE A 200 -2.18 8.58 -8.40
CA PHE A 200 -2.34 9.86 -7.73
C PHE A 200 -1.53 10.93 -8.45
N ARG A 201 -0.27 10.64 -8.78
CA ARG A 201 0.60 11.63 -9.41
C ARG A 201 0.23 11.92 -10.87
N ASN A 202 -0.34 10.96 -11.58
CA ASN A 202 -0.89 11.16 -12.93
C ASN A 202 -2.04 12.18 -12.93
N LEU A 203 -2.96 12.07 -11.96
CA LEU A 203 -4.12 12.98 -11.87
C LEU A 203 -3.78 14.31 -11.18
N HIS A 204 -2.80 14.31 -10.29
CA HIS A 204 -2.43 15.46 -9.47
C HIS A 204 -0.92 15.79 -9.58
N PRO A 205 -0.38 16.09 -10.78
CA PRO A 205 1.06 16.23 -11.00
C PRO A 205 1.70 17.35 -10.16
N GLU A 206 0.98 18.44 -9.92
CA GLU A 206 1.50 19.64 -9.26
C GLU A 206 1.27 19.68 -7.73
N VAL A 207 0.57 18.70 -7.15
CA VAL A 207 0.24 18.70 -5.72
C VAL A 207 1.47 18.41 -4.87
N THR A 208 1.82 19.29 -3.94
CA THR A 208 3.03 19.17 -3.10
C THR A 208 2.73 19.14 -1.60
N ASP A 209 1.46 19.11 -1.22
CA ASP A 209 0.97 19.25 0.15
C ASP A 209 0.04 18.11 0.59
N GLN A 210 -0.01 17.01 -0.17
CA GLN A 210 -0.77 15.81 0.19
C GLN A 210 0.14 14.61 0.49
N PHE A 211 -0.01 14.07 1.70
CA PHE A 211 0.81 13.02 2.28
C PHE A 211 -0.06 11.92 2.86
N SER A 212 0.44 10.68 2.86
CA SER A 212 -0.31 9.52 3.34
C SER A 212 0.10 9.09 4.74
N TRP A 213 1.30 9.44 5.22
CA TRP A 213 1.80 9.08 6.55
C TRP A 213 2.21 10.29 7.37
N PHE A 214 1.85 10.28 8.66
CA PHE A 214 2.16 11.35 9.61
C PHE A 214 2.56 10.79 10.98
N ASP A 215 3.80 11.06 11.39
CA ASP A 215 4.33 10.62 12.69
C ASP A 215 3.48 11.11 13.88
N TYR A 216 3.05 10.19 14.73
CA TYR A 216 2.28 10.50 15.94
C TYR A 216 3.05 11.38 16.93
N ARG A 217 4.34 11.11 17.15
CA ARG A 217 5.12 11.71 18.25
C ARG A 217 5.32 13.21 18.03
N SER A 218 5.60 13.59 16.79
CA SER A 218 5.74 14.97 16.36
C SER A 218 4.41 15.63 16.00
N LYS A 219 3.27 14.94 16.15
CA LYS A 219 1.94 15.42 15.74
C LYS A 219 1.92 15.88 14.28
N GLY A 220 2.58 15.15 13.39
CA GLY A 220 2.82 15.57 12.00
C GLY A 220 1.55 15.98 11.25
N PHE A 221 0.43 15.31 11.51
CA PHE A 221 -0.85 15.59 10.83
C PHE A 221 -1.39 17.00 11.12
N VAL A 222 -1.19 17.53 12.33
CA VAL A 222 -1.68 18.87 12.72
C VAL A 222 -1.02 19.97 11.88
N ASP A 223 0.26 19.80 11.58
CA ASP A 223 1.06 20.76 10.81
C ASP A 223 1.17 20.39 9.32
N ASN A 224 0.41 19.39 8.85
CA ASN A 224 0.55 18.78 7.53
C ASN A 224 2.00 18.38 7.17
N ARG A 225 2.76 17.89 8.16
CA ARG A 225 4.14 17.40 8.00
C ARG A 225 4.14 15.88 7.86
N GLY A 226 4.09 15.39 6.63
CA GLY A 226 4.01 13.97 6.33
C GLY A 226 4.94 13.52 5.21
N LEU A 227 4.75 12.27 4.80
CA LEU A 227 5.34 11.67 3.60
C LEU A 227 4.24 10.96 2.81
N ARG A 228 4.30 10.97 1.48
CA ARG A 228 3.43 10.11 0.65
C ARG A 228 4.18 8.81 0.33
N ILE A 229 3.89 7.78 1.11
CA ILE A 229 4.54 6.46 1.05
C ILE A 229 3.55 5.32 0.82
N ASP A 230 2.26 5.63 0.78
CA ASP A 230 1.22 4.73 0.34
C ASP A 230 0.90 5.08 -1.11
N VAL A 231 0.83 4.07 -1.98
CA VAL A 231 0.55 4.27 -3.42
C VAL A 231 -0.51 3.32 -3.94
N VAL A 232 -1.16 3.75 -5.02
CA VAL A 232 -1.85 2.88 -5.98
C VAL A 232 -1.17 3.12 -7.32
N MET A 233 -0.45 2.13 -7.80
CA MET A 233 0.16 2.13 -9.12
C MET A 233 -0.57 1.14 -10.02
N ALA A 234 -0.74 1.47 -11.30
CA ALA A 234 -1.41 0.61 -12.27
C ALA A 234 -0.62 0.51 -13.57
N THR A 235 -0.73 -0.61 -14.28
CA THR A 235 -0.19 -0.75 -15.65
C THR A 235 -0.90 0.20 -16.62
N PRO A 236 -0.31 0.53 -17.79
CA PRO A 236 -0.79 1.63 -18.63
C PRO A 236 -2.24 1.41 -19.13
N SER A 237 -2.60 0.16 -19.43
CA SER A 237 -3.96 -0.23 -19.87
C SER A 237 -5.04 0.11 -18.83
N LEU A 238 -4.69 0.03 -17.55
CA LEU A 238 -5.57 0.34 -16.43
C LEU A 238 -5.39 1.79 -15.91
N ALA A 239 -4.17 2.31 -15.91
CA ALA A 239 -3.88 3.69 -15.53
C ALA A 239 -4.62 4.69 -16.42
N GLY A 240 -4.71 4.42 -17.74
CA GLY A 240 -5.51 5.22 -18.68
C GLY A 240 -7.02 5.23 -18.40
N LYS A 241 -7.51 4.31 -17.56
CA LYS A 241 -8.90 4.21 -17.09
C LYS A 241 -9.11 4.84 -15.71
N CYS A 242 -8.04 5.32 -15.06
CA CYS A 242 -8.12 5.96 -13.75
C CYS A 242 -8.78 7.34 -13.87
N THR A 243 -9.93 7.50 -13.23
CA THR A 243 -10.74 8.73 -13.30
C THR A 243 -10.67 9.56 -12.02
N GLU A 244 -10.33 8.94 -10.90
CA GLU A 244 -10.19 9.60 -9.60
C GLU A 244 -9.06 8.93 -8.82
N ALA A 245 -8.32 9.73 -8.05
CA ALA A 245 -7.38 9.25 -7.04
C ALA A 245 -7.28 10.28 -5.90
N GLY A 246 -7.04 9.82 -4.68
CA GLY A 246 -6.96 10.74 -3.53
C GLY A 246 -6.43 10.11 -2.24
N ILE A 247 -6.29 10.97 -1.22
CA ILE A 247 -5.81 10.64 0.13
C ILE A 247 -6.82 11.19 1.15
N ASP A 248 -7.31 10.35 2.07
CA ASP A 248 -8.51 10.66 2.86
C ASP A 248 -8.12 11.28 4.20
N TYR A 249 -7.93 12.60 4.18
CA TYR A 249 -7.57 13.37 5.37
C TYR A 249 -8.71 13.40 6.40
N GLU A 250 -9.97 13.32 5.97
CA GLU A 250 -11.11 13.26 6.89
C GLU A 250 -11.08 11.96 7.69
N LEU A 251 -10.86 10.82 7.02
CA LEU A 251 -10.72 9.52 7.68
C LEU A 251 -9.41 9.39 8.46
N ARG A 252 -8.38 10.17 8.12
CA ARG A 252 -7.17 10.32 8.95
C ARG A 252 -7.44 11.13 10.23
N ALA A 253 -8.42 12.03 10.22
CA ALA A 253 -8.72 12.94 11.32
C ALA A 253 -9.66 12.35 12.40
N ILE A 254 -10.20 11.14 12.19
CA ILE A 254 -11.10 10.49 13.17
C ILE A 254 -10.38 10.08 14.46
N GLU A 255 -11.13 9.78 15.51
CA GLU A 255 -10.58 9.42 16.81
C GLU A 255 -9.79 8.11 16.76
N LYS A 256 -8.67 8.07 17.50
CA LYS A 256 -7.72 6.93 17.55
C LYS A 256 -7.34 6.44 16.14
N PRO A 257 -6.85 7.34 15.26
CA PRO A 257 -6.59 6.98 13.88
C PRO A 257 -5.33 6.13 13.77
N SER A 258 -5.14 5.49 12.62
CA SER A 258 -3.83 5.12 12.11
C SER A 258 -2.96 6.37 11.87
N ASP A 259 -1.65 6.20 11.81
CA ASP A 259 -0.71 7.25 11.39
C ASP A 259 -0.77 7.47 9.89
N HIS A 260 -1.29 6.48 9.16
CA HIS A 260 -1.58 6.55 7.74
C HIS A 260 -3.00 7.07 7.46
N ALA A 261 -3.17 7.73 6.32
CA ALA A 261 -4.44 8.09 5.72
C ALA A 261 -4.80 7.03 4.67
N PRO A 262 -6.07 6.59 4.58
CA PRO A 262 -6.52 5.73 3.48
C PRO A 262 -6.31 6.43 2.13
N ILE A 263 -5.81 5.70 1.14
CA ILE A 263 -5.68 6.19 -0.23
C ILE A 263 -6.57 5.37 -1.17
N TRP A 264 -7.00 5.96 -2.28
CA TRP A 264 -7.89 5.28 -3.22
C TRP A 264 -7.66 5.71 -4.66
N SER A 265 -8.10 4.84 -5.58
CA SER A 265 -8.24 5.15 -7.01
C SER A 265 -9.51 4.52 -7.58
N THR A 266 -10.15 5.20 -8.53
CA THR A 266 -11.36 4.73 -9.25
C THR A 266 -11.05 4.54 -10.73
N PHE A 267 -11.27 3.34 -11.24
CA PHE A 267 -11.09 2.94 -12.64
C PHE A 267 -12.45 2.70 -13.31
N LYS A 268 -12.65 3.22 -14.54
CA LYS A 268 -13.88 3.06 -15.32
C LYS A 268 -13.70 2.21 -16.56
#